data_AF-A0A327HLQ2-F1
#
_entry.id   AF-A0A327HLQ2-F1
#
_cell.length_a   1.000
_cell.length_b   1.000
_cell.length_c   1.000
_cell.angle_alpha   90.00
_cell.angle_beta   90.00
_cell.angle_gamma   90.00
#
_symmetry.space_group_name_H-M   'P 1'
#
loop_
_entity.id
_entity.type
_entity.pdbx_description
1 polymer ?
#
loop_
_entity_poly.entity_id
_entity_poly.type
_entity_poly.pdbx_seq_one_letter_code
_entity_poly.pdbx_strand_id
1 'polypeptide(L)'
;MFQNSSLTSIACAHFLLDAQESLEIHLISGSFEVGLMGETPGIIGESGWPVVRPHWISEGGLDLPQETSTALRASWLAKSMAISLSQRGASFHTGSRILTHDEDSKKIVITVPGDEKTSEIHYDTLVTPETTSGEAQWKGAVALSLPEWPSVNGRRSDGTHEFWWLDERKPENTLQTMSWVGVDPSSAVNDAITEARRISDNILSGSLAA
;
A
#
# COMPACT_ATOMS: atom_id res chain seq x y z
N MET A 1 -8.97 4.74 -12.49
CA MET A 1 -8.35 5.77 -11.61
C MET A 1 -8.42 5.30 -10.16
N PHE A 2 -7.38 5.53 -9.36
CA PHE A 2 -7.33 5.21 -7.93
C PHE A 2 -7.20 6.49 -7.09
N GLN A 3 -7.96 6.58 -5.98
CA GLN A 3 -7.97 7.75 -5.09
C GLN A 3 -6.88 7.74 -4.00
N ASN A 4 -6.02 6.73 -3.99
CA ASN A 4 -4.85 6.67 -3.12
C ASN A 4 -3.75 5.79 -3.74
N SER A 5 -2.56 5.83 -3.14
CA SER A 5 -1.43 4.97 -3.49
C SER A 5 -1.15 3.95 -2.38
N SER A 6 -2.19 3.36 -1.80
CA SER A 6 -2.05 2.24 -0.86
C SER A 6 -1.48 0.99 -1.55
N LEU A 7 -0.97 0.04 -0.75
CA LEU A 7 -0.50 -1.25 -1.28
C LEU A 7 -1.59 -1.96 -2.10
N THR A 8 -2.84 -1.93 -1.63
CA THR A 8 -4.01 -2.48 -2.35
C THR A 8 -4.20 -1.81 -3.72
N SER A 9 -4.17 -0.47 -3.80
CA SER A 9 -4.31 0.26 -5.07
C SER A 9 -3.18 -0.06 -6.04
N ILE A 10 -1.95 -0.08 -5.56
CA ILE A 10 -0.76 -0.36 -6.38
C ILE A 10 -0.81 -1.80 -6.91
N ALA A 11 -1.12 -2.77 -6.04
CA ALA A 11 -1.27 -4.17 -6.44
C ALA A 11 -2.44 -4.35 -7.43
N CYS A 12 -3.57 -3.67 -7.23
CA CYS A 12 -4.71 -3.74 -8.13
C CYS A 12 -4.36 -3.21 -9.52
N ALA A 13 -3.64 -2.09 -9.58
CA ALA A 13 -3.15 -1.53 -10.83
C ALA A 13 -2.20 -2.48 -11.56
N HIS A 14 -1.32 -3.19 -10.84
CA HIS A 14 -0.49 -4.23 -11.44
C HIS A 14 -1.30 -5.39 -12.00
N PHE A 15 -2.33 -5.88 -11.29
CA PHE A 15 -3.22 -6.91 -11.82
C PHE A 15 -3.92 -6.46 -13.10
N LEU A 16 -4.40 -5.21 -13.14
CA LEU A 16 -5.03 -4.62 -14.31
C LEU A 16 -4.07 -4.55 -15.50
N LEU A 17 -2.85 -4.06 -15.31
CA LEU A 17 -1.86 -4.00 -16.40
C LEU A 17 -1.32 -5.38 -16.79
N ASP A 18 -1.32 -6.37 -15.89
CA ASP A 18 -0.99 -7.76 -16.23
C ASP A 18 -2.07 -8.39 -17.12
N ALA A 19 -3.32 -7.96 -17.00
CA ALA A 19 -4.43 -8.44 -17.82
C ALA A 19 -4.57 -7.64 -19.13
N GLN A 20 -4.37 -6.33 -19.08
CA GLN A 20 -4.51 -5.43 -20.21
C GLN A 20 -3.51 -4.26 -20.10
N GLU A 21 -2.39 -4.39 -20.81
CA GLU A 21 -1.30 -3.39 -20.79
C GLU A 21 -1.70 -2.03 -21.38
N SER A 22 -2.78 -1.97 -22.17
CA SER A 22 -3.25 -0.73 -22.80
C SER A 22 -4.04 0.19 -21.87
N LEU A 23 -4.26 -0.18 -20.61
CA LEU A 23 -5.04 0.61 -19.67
C LEU A 23 -4.26 1.85 -19.22
N GLU A 24 -4.93 3.00 -19.24
CA GLU A 24 -4.41 4.22 -18.63
C GLU A 24 -4.73 4.23 -17.13
N ILE A 25 -3.69 4.17 -16.30
CA ILE A 25 -3.81 4.11 -14.85
C ILE A 25 -3.29 5.40 -14.22
N HIS A 26 -4.15 6.06 -13.46
CA HIS A 26 -3.78 7.16 -12.58
C HIS A 26 -4.00 6.79 -11.12
N LEU A 27 -3.01 7.06 -10.27
CA LEU A 27 -3.12 7.00 -8.81
C LEU A 27 -2.93 8.40 -8.25
N ILE A 28 -3.91 8.90 -7.52
CA ILE A 28 -3.88 10.23 -6.90
C ILE A 28 -3.67 10.04 -5.40
N SER A 29 -2.69 10.73 -4.82
CA SER A 29 -2.39 10.62 -3.39
C SER A 29 -2.01 11.97 -2.79
N GLY A 30 -2.53 12.26 -1.60
CA GLY A 30 -2.14 13.44 -0.83
C GLY A 30 -0.73 13.33 -0.22
N SER A 31 -0.15 12.13 -0.17
CA SER A 31 1.24 11.94 0.26
C SER A 31 2.20 12.39 -0.84
N PHE A 32 3.27 13.11 -0.47
CA PHE A 32 4.29 13.58 -1.41
C PHE A 32 5.13 12.44 -2.02
N GLU A 33 5.15 11.28 -1.38
CA GLU A 33 5.86 10.09 -1.86
C GLU A 33 5.13 8.82 -1.39
N VAL A 34 5.13 7.79 -2.24
CA VAL A 34 4.59 6.47 -1.90
C VAL A 34 5.45 5.80 -0.84
N GLY A 35 4.83 5.33 0.24
CA GLY A 35 5.53 4.70 1.36
C GLY A 35 6.20 5.68 2.33
N LEU A 36 6.06 7.00 2.14
CA LEU A 36 6.69 7.99 3.03
C LEU A 36 5.98 8.10 4.39
N MET A 37 4.65 7.98 4.41
CA MET A 37 3.83 8.26 5.58
C MET A 37 3.03 7.02 5.99
N GLY A 38 3.14 6.64 7.27
CA GLY A 38 2.41 5.52 7.85
C GLY A 38 2.95 4.16 7.39
N GLU A 39 3.89 3.62 8.15
CA GLU A 39 4.31 2.22 7.96
C GLU A 39 3.16 1.30 8.38
N THR A 40 2.71 0.45 7.47
CA THR A 40 1.72 -0.60 7.72
C THR A 40 2.42 -1.88 8.15
N PRO A 41 1.70 -2.85 8.75
CA PRO A 41 2.30 -4.13 9.10
C PRO A 41 2.94 -4.81 7.89
N GLY A 42 4.20 -5.22 8.04
CA GLY A 42 4.99 -5.91 7.02
C GLY A 42 5.21 -7.39 7.30
N ILE A 43 4.41 -8.00 8.17
CA ILE A 43 4.57 -9.40 8.59
C ILE A 43 4.10 -10.33 7.46
N ILE A 44 4.92 -11.33 7.16
CA ILE A 44 4.68 -12.30 6.07
C ILE A 44 4.78 -13.76 6.55
N GLY A 45 5.34 -14.02 7.73
CA GLY A 45 5.55 -15.39 8.25
C GLY A 45 6.73 -16.12 7.58
N GLU A 46 7.03 -17.34 8.02
CA GLU A 46 8.24 -18.10 7.62
C GLU A 46 8.27 -18.54 6.15
N SER A 47 7.12 -18.64 5.50
CA SER A 47 7.02 -19.06 4.09
C SER A 47 6.11 -18.15 3.26
N GLY A 48 5.94 -16.90 3.70
CA GLY A 48 5.08 -15.94 3.00
C GLY A 48 5.75 -15.20 1.86
N TRP A 49 7.07 -15.28 1.70
CA TRP A 49 7.76 -14.68 0.56
C TRP A 49 7.89 -15.68 -0.60
N PRO A 50 7.61 -15.29 -1.86
CA PRO A 50 7.18 -13.97 -2.31
C PRO A 50 5.68 -13.71 -2.12
N VAL A 51 5.33 -12.48 -1.70
CA VAL A 51 3.92 -12.04 -1.56
C VAL A 51 3.31 -11.52 -2.86
N VAL A 52 4.15 -11.17 -3.85
CA VAL A 52 3.73 -10.61 -5.15
C VAL A 52 4.58 -11.18 -6.29
N ARG A 53 4.18 -10.91 -7.54
CA ARG A 53 4.91 -11.39 -8.73
C ARG A 53 6.27 -10.70 -8.84
N PRO A 54 7.33 -11.40 -9.27
CA PRO A 54 8.68 -10.81 -9.32
C PRO A 54 8.78 -9.53 -10.16
N HIS A 55 8.08 -9.45 -11.29
CA HIS A 55 8.12 -8.25 -12.15
C HIS A 55 7.39 -7.04 -11.56
N TRP A 56 6.67 -7.20 -10.45
CA TRP A 56 6.07 -6.09 -9.72
C TRP A 56 7.08 -5.41 -8.80
N ILE A 57 8.24 -6.01 -8.56
CA ILE A 57 9.29 -5.46 -7.71
C ILE A 57 10.33 -4.80 -8.61
N SER A 58 10.63 -3.53 -8.35
CA SER A 58 11.73 -2.82 -9.01
C SER A 58 13.09 -3.42 -8.65
N GLU A 59 14.09 -3.26 -9.52
CA GLU A 59 15.45 -3.80 -9.29
C GLU A 59 16.14 -3.26 -8.02
N GLY A 60 15.65 -2.17 -7.43
CA GLY A 60 16.17 -1.62 -6.18
C GLY A 60 15.08 -1.01 -5.30
N GLY A 61 15.43 -0.75 -4.05
CA GLY A 61 14.58 -0.07 -3.07
C GLY A 61 13.83 -0.97 -2.08
N LEU A 62 13.96 -2.30 -2.21
CA LEU A 62 13.41 -3.28 -1.25
C LEU A 62 14.52 -4.23 -0.79
N ASP A 63 14.74 -4.30 0.51
CA ASP A 63 15.56 -5.35 1.11
C ASP A 63 14.75 -6.64 1.10
N LEU A 64 15.06 -7.52 0.15
CA LEU A 64 14.33 -8.78 -0.01
C LEU A 64 14.42 -9.65 1.26
N PRO A 65 13.30 -10.27 1.70
CA PRO A 65 13.32 -11.25 2.77
C PRO A 65 14.33 -12.37 2.51
N GLN A 66 15.05 -12.76 3.56
CA GLN A 66 15.93 -13.95 3.56
C GLN A 66 15.16 -15.15 4.12
N GLU A 67 15.76 -16.35 4.08
CA GLU A 67 15.12 -17.59 4.58
C GLU A 67 14.62 -17.51 6.03
N THR A 68 15.24 -16.67 6.86
CA THR A 68 14.85 -16.47 8.27
C THR A 68 14.00 -15.22 8.52
N SER A 69 13.69 -14.47 7.46
CA SER A 69 12.87 -13.26 7.56
C SER A 69 11.40 -13.61 7.62
N THR A 70 10.71 -13.06 8.60
CA THR A 70 9.24 -13.22 8.77
C THR A 70 8.50 -11.89 8.64
N ALA A 71 9.23 -10.79 8.39
CA ALA A 71 8.69 -9.49 8.06
C ALA A 71 9.57 -8.75 7.03
N LEU A 72 8.98 -7.75 6.38
CA LEU A 72 9.61 -6.78 5.50
C LEU A 72 9.17 -5.36 5.89
N ARG A 73 9.76 -4.33 5.28
CA ARG A 73 9.25 -2.96 5.40
C ARG A 73 8.14 -2.77 4.36
N ALA A 74 6.88 -2.71 4.80
CA ALA A 74 5.74 -2.59 3.90
C ALA A 74 5.78 -1.30 3.08
N SER A 75 6.29 -0.21 3.65
CA SER A 75 6.55 1.05 2.95
C SER A 75 7.53 0.87 1.78
N TRP A 76 8.58 0.09 1.96
CA TRP A 76 9.58 -0.19 0.93
C TRP A 76 9.04 -1.13 -0.13
N LEU A 77 8.22 -2.11 0.26
CA LEU A 77 7.48 -2.95 -0.68
C LEU A 77 6.58 -2.08 -1.57
N ALA A 78 5.75 -1.22 -0.96
CA ALA A 78 4.85 -0.33 -1.69
C ALA A 78 5.62 0.62 -2.63
N LYS A 79 6.76 1.17 -2.16
CA LYS A 79 7.62 2.03 -2.98
C LYS A 79 8.23 1.28 -4.16
N SER A 80 8.77 0.09 -3.94
CA SER A 80 9.34 -0.74 -5.00
C SER A 80 8.29 -1.13 -6.04
N MET A 81 7.08 -1.49 -5.58
CA MET A 81 5.95 -1.75 -6.47
C MET A 81 5.51 -0.52 -7.26
N ALA A 82 5.42 0.65 -6.62
CA ALA A 82 5.08 1.88 -7.32
C ALA A 82 6.10 2.27 -8.40
N ILE A 83 7.40 2.04 -8.16
CA ILE A 83 8.45 2.27 -9.17
C ILE A 83 8.23 1.35 -10.38
N SER A 84 8.05 0.05 -10.16
CA SER A 84 7.77 -0.91 -11.24
C SER A 84 6.48 -0.53 -11.98
N LEU A 85 5.42 -0.17 -11.26
CA LEU A 85 4.14 0.22 -11.85
C LEU A 85 4.27 1.47 -12.73
N SER A 86 5.06 2.46 -12.28
CA SER A 86 5.33 3.67 -13.08
C SER A 86 6.13 3.37 -14.34
N GLN A 87 7.13 2.47 -14.27
CA GLN A 87 7.87 1.99 -15.44
C GLN A 87 6.98 1.28 -16.47
N ARG A 88 5.85 0.73 -16.01
CA ARG A 88 4.83 0.10 -16.86
C ARG A 88 3.78 1.08 -17.40
N GLY A 89 3.95 2.39 -17.18
CA GLY A 89 3.11 3.44 -17.76
C GLY A 89 2.05 4.03 -16.83
N ALA A 90 1.96 3.59 -15.57
CA ALA A 90 1.03 4.23 -14.62
C ALA A 90 1.53 5.61 -14.20
N SER A 91 0.58 6.55 -14.07
CA SER A 91 0.82 7.92 -13.63
C SER A 91 0.51 8.09 -12.13
N PHE A 92 1.47 8.60 -11.38
CA PHE A 92 1.30 8.95 -9.97
C PHE A 92 1.18 10.47 -9.78
N HIS A 93 0.09 10.91 -9.18
CA HIS A 93 -0.17 12.31 -8.81
C HIS A 93 0.01 12.46 -7.30
N THR A 94 1.25 12.58 -6.84
CA THR A 94 1.62 12.67 -5.42
C THR A 94 1.55 14.10 -4.88
N GLY A 95 1.19 14.27 -3.61
CA GLY A 95 0.91 15.56 -2.98
C GLY A 95 -0.35 16.25 -3.52
N SER A 96 -1.07 15.58 -4.43
CA SER A 96 -2.27 16.11 -5.06
C SER A 96 -3.50 15.90 -4.18
N ARG A 97 -4.44 16.84 -4.28
CA ARG A 97 -5.75 16.75 -3.62
C ARG A 97 -6.84 16.78 -4.67
N ILE A 98 -7.84 15.92 -4.51
CA ILE A 98 -9.07 15.97 -5.29
C ILE A 98 -9.89 17.17 -4.79
N LEU A 99 -10.22 18.09 -5.69
CA LEU A 99 -11.05 19.27 -5.39
C LEU A 99 -12.52 19.00 -5.67
N THR A 100 -12.79 18.44 -6.86
CA THR A 100 -14.13 18.12 -7.33
C THR A 100 -14.11 16.79 -8.05
N HIS A 101 -15.19 16.04 -7.87
CA HIS A 101 -15.46 14.79 -8.53
C HIS A 101 -16.86 14.91 -9.15
N ASP A 102 -16.90 14.85 -10.47
CA ASP A 102 -18.13 14.84 -11.25
C ASP A 102 -18.30 13.43 -11.81
N GLU A 103 -19.29 12.72 -11.27
CA GLU A 103 -19.63 11.35 -11.66
C GLU A 103 -20.32 11.32 -13.04
N ASP A 104 -21.17 12.30 -13.34
CA ASP A 104 -21.93 12.36 -14.59
C ASP A 104 -21.01 12.55 -15.80
N SER A 105 -20.02 13.44 -15.69
CA SER A 105 -19.03 13.69 -16.75
C SER A 105 -17.77 12.82 -16.63
N LYS A 106 -17.74 11.91 -15.65
CA LYS A 106 -16.60 11.05 -15.29
C LYS A 106 -15.27 11.80 -15.26
N LYS A 107 -15.25 12.85 -14.45
CA LYS A 107 -14.15 13.82 -14.39
C LYS A 107 -13.74 14.10 -12.95
N ILE A 108 -12.44 14.15 -12.72
CA ILE A 108 -11.86 14.58 -11.45
C ILE A 108 -10.92 15.76 -11.70
N VAL A 109 -11.04 16.78 -10.85
CA VAL A 109 -10.15 17.93 -10.82
C VAL A 109 -9.25 17.81 -9.60
N ILE A 110 -7.94 17.88 -9.83
CA ILE A 110 -6.92 17.81 -8.79
C ILE A 110 -6.10 19.10 -8.71
N THR A 111 -5.55 19.36 -7.53
CA THR A 111 -4.41 20.29 -7.39
C THR A 111 -3.10 19.53 -7.58
N VAL A 112 -2.10 20.21 -8.11
CA VAL A 112 -0.73 19.69 -8.20
C VAL A 112 0.16 20.52 -7.26
N PRO A 113 1.00 19.90 -6.42
CA PRO A 113 1.93 20.64 -5.59
C PRO A 113 2.81 21.61 -6.38
N GLY A 114 2.92 22.85 -5.90
CA GLY A 114 3.81 23.84 -6.50
C GLY A 114 3.29 24.50 -7.77
N ASP A 115 2.07 24.16 -8.21
CA ASP A 115 1.37 24.86 -9.30
C ASP A 115 0.06 25.45 -8.74
N GLU A 116 -0.27 26.69 -9.15
CA GLU A 116 -1.57 27.29 -8.84
C GLU A 116 -2.69 26.73 -9.74
N LYS A 117 -2.31 25.97 -10.77
CA LYS A 117 -3.22 25.39 -11.74
C LYS A 117 -3.82 24.06 -11.26
N THR A 118 -5.10 23.89 -11.57
CA THR A 118 -5.78 22.62 -11.45
C THR A 118 -5.53 21.75 -12.68
N SER A 119 -5.48 20.44 -12.49
CA SER A 119 -5.42 19.46 -13.57
C SER A 119 -6.71 18.66 -13.62
N GLU A 120 -7.15 18.36 -14.83
CA GLU A 120 -8.37 17.61 -15.11
C GLU A 120 -8.01 16.23 -15.64
N ILE A 121 -8.65 15.21 -15.07
CA ILE A 121 -8.44 13.81 -15.48
C ILE A 121 -9.81 13.16 -15.69
N HIS A 122 -10.01 12.64 -16.89
CA HIS A 122 -11.18 11.81 -17.22
C HIS A 122 -10.91 10.35 -16.84
N TYR A 123 -11.95 9.61 -16.48
CA TYR A 123 -11.81 8.21 -16.12
C TYR A 123 -12.99 7.39 -16.63
N ASP A 124 -12.78 6.11 -16.87
CA ASP A 124 -13.89 5.17 -17.12
C ASP A 124 -14.42 4.54 -15.84
N THR A 125 -13.48 4.23 -14.93
CA THR A 125 -13.74 3.59 -13.63
C THR A 125 -12.94 4.28 -12.54
N LEU A 126 -13.62 4.62 -11.45
CA LEU A 126 -13.01 5.12 -10.21
C LEU A 126 -12.93 3.98 -9.21
N VAL A 127 -11.76 3.79 -8.62
CA VAL A 127 -11.48 2.75 -7.64
C VAL A 127 -11.15 3.41 -6.30
N THR A 128 -11.99 3.11 -5.33
CA THR A 128 -11.83 3.56 -3.95
C THR A 128 -11.78 2.30 -3.08
N PRO A 129 -10.58 1.73 -2.84
CA PRO A 129 -10.47 0.59 -1.94
C PRO A 129 -11.06 0.94 -0.58
N GLU A 130 -11.80 0.00 0.00
CA GLU A 130 -12.43 0.20 1.29
C GLU A 130 -11.39 0.59 2.33
N THR A 131 -11.67 1.67 3.05
CA THR A 131 -10.89 2.02 4.24
C THR A 131 -11.62 1.38 5.41
N THR A 132 -10.94 0.50 6.14
CA THR A 132 -11.56 -0.23 7.25
C THR A 132 -11.88 0.70 8.41
N SER A 133 -13.10 1.23 8.37
CA SER A 133 -13.68 2.07 9.42
C SER A 133 -14.32 1.17 10.48
N GLY A 134 -13.88 1.32 11.74
CA GLY A 134 -14.39 0.56 12.88
C GLY A 134 -13.50 -0.60 13.33
N GLU A 135 -12.32 -0.78 12.73
CA GLU A 135 -11.35 -1.79 13.14
C GLU A 135 -10.44 -1.32 14.28
N ALA A 136 -9.73 -2.28 14.88
CA ALA A 136 -8.85 -2.01 16.00
C ALA A 136 -7.68 -1.12 15.58
N GLN A 137 -7.35 -0.13 16.41
CA GLN A 137 -6.17 0.70 16.22
C GLN A 137 -4.97 0.06 16.90
N TRP A 138 -4.10 -0.53 16.10
CA TRP A 138 -2.84 -1.13 16.53
C TRP A 138 -1.75 -0.06 16.71
N LYS A 139 -0.96 -0.21 17.76
CA LYS A 139 0.31 0.47 17.95
C LYS A 139 1.41 -0.45 17.44
N GLY A 140 2.38 0.12 16.74
CA GLY A 140 3.50 -0.61 16.16
C GLY A 140 4.83 0.00 16.57
N ALA A 141 5.87 -0.80 16.57
CA ALA A 141 7.24 -0.32 16.72
C ALA A 141 8.25 -1.20 16.00
N VAL A 142 9.40 -0.61 15.74
CA VAL A 142 10.59 -1.30 15.22
C VAL A 142 11.69 -1.20 16.27
N ALA A 143 12.33 -2.31 16.62
CA ALA A 143 13.43 -2.34 17.58
C ALA A 143 14.43 -3.47 17.25
N LEU A 144 15.57 -3.49 17.94
CA LEU A 144 16.56 -4.57 17.81
C LEU A 144 16.17 -5.85 18.57
N SER A 145 15.31 -5.72 19.58
CA SER A 145 14.82 -6.82 20.40
C SER A 145 13.30 -6.77 20.53
N LEU A 146 12.68 -7.93 20.70
CA LEU A 146 11.25 -8.02 20.95
C LEU A 146 10.88 -7.60 22.37
N PRO A 147 9.65 -7.09 22.59
CA PRO A 147 9.10 -6.93 23.93
C PRO A 147 8.97 -8.27 24.67
N GLU A 148 9.13 -8.26 26.01
CA GLU A 148 8.88 -9.44 26.87
C GLU A 148 7.40 -9.82 27.05
N TRP A 149 6.51 -9.16 26.32
CA TRP A 149 5.07 -9.24 26.47
C TRP A 149 4.42 -9.55 25.11
N PRO A 150 3.21 -10.14 25.10
CA PRO A 150 2.61 -10.62 23.86
C PRO A 150 2.46 -9.50 22.82
N SER A 151 2.93 -9.79 21.60
CA SER A 151 2.81 -8.91 20.43
C SER A 151 2.80 -9.74 19.14
N VAL A 152 2.11 -9.25 18.11
CA VAL A 152 2.21 -9.80 16.76
C VAL A 152 3.48 -9.24 16.15
N ASN A 153 4.42 -10.08 15.71
CA ASN A 153 5.75 -9.62 15.35
C ASN A 153 6.37 -10.41 14.19
N GLY A 154 7.42 -9.83 13.62
CA GLY A 154 8.26 -10.50 12.65
C GLY A 154 9.66 -9.89 12.57
N ARG A 155 10.59 -10.68 12.04
CA ARG A 155 12.01 -10.33 11.89
C ARG A 155 12.30 -9.90 10.47
N ARG A 156 12.88 -8.71 10.32
CA ARG A 156 13.30 -8.14 9.04
C ARG A 156 14.69 -8.65 8.65
N SER A 157 15.04 -8.54 7.37
CA SER A 157 16.34 -8.95 6.83
C SER A 157 17.52 -8.13 7.37
N ASP A 158 17.27 -6.89 7.79
CA ASP A 158 18.25 -6.02 8.46
C ASP A 158 18.51 -6.39 9.94
N GLY A 159 17.87 -7.45 10.44
CA GLY A 159 17.99 -7.92 11.81
C GLY A 159 17.11 -7.18 12.83
N THR A 160 16.40 -6.13 12.41
CA THR A 160 15.40 -5.48 13.26
C THR A 160 14.11 -6.31 13.35
N HIS A 161 13.33 -6.04 14.39
CA HIS A 161 12.03 -6.65 14.61
C HIS A 161 10.97 -5.58 14.50
N GLU A 162 9.90 -5.92 13.81
CA GLU A 162 8.65 -5.18 13.80
C GLU A 162 7.66 -5.90 14.71
N PHE A 163 6.92 -5.15 15.52
CA PHE A 163 5.89 -5.72 16.38
C PHE A 163 4.73 -4.77 16.60
N TRP A 164 3.55 -5.35 16.84
CA TRP A 164 2.25 -4.69 16.94
C TRP A 164 1.48 -5.17 18.17
N TRP A 165 0.82 -4.24 18.85
CA TRP A 165 0.02 -4.50 20.05
C TRP A 165 -1.16 -3.52 20.18
N LEU A 166 -2.15 -3.87 21.00
CA LEU A 166 -3.38 -3.08 21.19
C LEU A 166 -3.44 -2.28 22.50
N ASP A 167 -2.60 -2.61 23.48
CA ASP A 167 -2.69 -1.98 24.80
C ASP A 167 -1.93 -0.64 24.92
N GLU A 168 -1.88 -0.08 26.12
CA GLU A 168 -1.28 1.23 26.43
C GLU A 168 0.22 1.21 26.79
N ARG A 169 0.83 0.03 26.84
CA ARG A 169 2.24 -0.08 27.20
C ARG A 169 3.12 0.52 26.10
N LYS A 170 4.28 1.02 26.51
CA LYS A 170 5.25 1.68 25.64
C LYS A 170 6.54 0.86 25.63
N PRO A 171 6.96 0.33 24.47
CA PRO A 171 8.25 -0.33 24.36
C PRO A 171 9.40 0.65 24.59
N GLU A 172 10.47 0.18 25.21
CA GLU A 172 11.72 0.92 25.36
C GLU A 172 12.61 0.72 24.14
N ASN A 173 13.53 1.67 23.90
CA ASN A 173 14.58 1.56 22.87
C ASN A 173 14.07 1.28 21.44
N THR A 174 12.95 1.90 21.06
CA THR A 174 12.40 1.80 19.71
C THR A 174 13.18 2.67 18.72
N LEU A 175 13.41 2.12 17.53
CA LEU A 175 13.96 2.84 16.38
C LEU A 175 12.87 3.66 15.67
N GLN A 176 11.64 3.16 15.70
CA GLN A 176 10.48 3.78 15.07
C GLN A 176 9.21 3.36 15.83
N THR A 177 8.25 4.27 15.92
CA THR A 177 6.88 4.00 16.40
C THR A 177 5.88 4.26 15.28
N MET A 178 4.82 3.46 15.24
CA MET A 178 3.88 3.37 14.13
C MET A 178 2.46 3.18 14.67
N SER A 179 1.46 3.40 13.82
CA SER A 179 0.07 3.12 14.13
C SER A 179 -0.63 2.64 12.88
N TRP A 180 -1.51 1.65 13.02
CA TRP A 180 -2.24 1.07 11.91
C TRP A 180 -3.64 0.70 12.36
N VAL A 181 -4.62 0.83 11.47
CA VAL A 181 -6.01 0.42 11.72
C VAL A 181 -6.25 -0.81 10.85
N GLY A 182 -6.71 -1.89 11.49
CA GLY A 182 -6.77 -3.17 10.82
C GLY A 182 -7.25 -4.32 11.71
N VAL A 183 -7.59 -5.44 11.10
CA VAL A 183 -7.96 -6.68 11.81
C VAL A 183 -6.76 -7.34 12.46
N ASP A 184 -5.80 -7.80 11.66
CA ASP A 184 -4.64 -8.58 12.11
C ASP A 184 -3.35 -8.13 11.40
N PRO A 185 -2.34 -7.64 12.14
CA PRO A 185 -1.05 -7.25 11.56
C PRO A 185 -0.31 -8.39 10.83
N SER A 186 -0.61 -9.65 11.17
CA SER A 186 0.05 -10.81 10.56
C SER A 186 -0.44 -11.14 9.15
N SER A 187 -1.65 -10.69 8.79
CA SER A 187 -2.26 -10.92 7.48
C SER A 187 -2.30 -9.67 6.60
N ALA A 188 -2.03 -8.48 7.14
CA ALA A 188 -2.24 -7.19 6.48
C ALA A 188 -1.68 -7.09 5.04
N VAL A 189 -0.46 -7.60 4.80
CA VAL A 189 0.15 -7.61 3.44
C VAL A 189 -0.65 -8.51 2.51
N ASN A 190 -0.96 -9.75 2.94
CA ASN A 190 -1.70 -10.72 2.14
C ASN A 190 -3.15 -10.28 1.90
N ASP A 191 -3.78 -9.65 2.88
CA ASP A 191 -5.13 -9.12 2.78
C ASP A 191 -5.18 -8.00 1.74
N ALA A 192 -4.20 -7.08 1.74
CA ALA A 192 -4.09 -6.02 0.73
C ALA A 192 -3.93 -6.58 -0.70
N ILE A 193 -3.11 -7.61 -0.89
CA ILE A 193 -2.92 -8.25 -2.21
C ILE A 193 -4.18 -9.05 -2.63
N THR A 194 -4.84 -9.71 -1.69
CA THR A 194 -6.07 -10.47 -1.95
C THR A 194 -7.21 -9.54 -2.34
N GLU A 195 -7.37 -8.44 -1.61
CA GLU A 195 -8.37 -7.42 -1.91
C GLU A 195 -8.10 -6.75 -3.26
N ALA A 196 -6.84 -6.43 -3.55
CA ALA A 196 -6.44 -5.90 -4.85
C ALA A 196 -6.85 -6.80 -6.02
N ARG A 197 -6.68 -8.12 -5.85
CA ARG A 197 -7.12 -9.12 -6.84
C ARG A 197 -8.63 -9.14 -7.00
N ARG A 198 -9.37 -9.13 -5.89
CA ARG A 198 -10.84 -9.11 -5.90
C ARG A 198 -11.35 -7.89 -6.66
N ILE A 199 -10.79 -6.70 -6.38
CA ILE A 199 -11.14 -5.47 -7.07
C ILE A 199 -10.80 -5.57 -8.56
N SER A 200 -9.60 -6.02 -8.93
CA SER A 200 -9.23 -6.14 -10.35
C SER A 200 -10.14 -7.09 -11.11
N ASP A 201 -10.48 -8.25 -10.52
CA ASP A 201 -11.36 -9.24 -11.14
C ASP A 201 -12.78 -8.68 -11.35
N ASN A 202 -13.28 -7.88 -10.40
CA ASN A 202 -14.56 -7.18 -10.54
C ASN A 202 -14.53 -6.12 -11.66
N ILE A 203 -13.43 -5.40 -11.85
CA ILE A 203 -13.27 -4.43 -12.95
C ILE A 203 -13.24 -5.17 -14.29
N LEU A 204 -12.40 -6.20 -14.40
CA LEU A 204 -12.19 -6.95 -15.64
C LEU A 204 -13.42 -7.74 -16.08
N SER A 205 -14.24 -8.19 -15.13
CA SER A 205 -15.53 -8.85 -15.42
C SER A 205 -16.67 -7.87 -15.74
N GLY A 206 -16.46 -6.55 -15.57
CA GLY A 206 -17.52 -5.54 -15.70
C GLY A 206 -18.53 -5.55 -14.55
N SER A 207 -18.19 -6.17 -13.42
CA SER A 207 -19.08 -6.30 -12.25
C SER A 207 -19.02 -5.09 -11.29
N LEU A 208 -17.99 -4.24 -11.43
CA LEU A 208 -18.00 -2.92 -10.81
C LEU A 208 -18.81 -1.97 -11.68
N ALA A 209 -19.98 -1.58 -11.19
CA ALA A 209 -20.80 -0.56 -11.84
C ALA A 209 -19.98 0.73 -12.01
N ALA A 210 -20.05 1.28 -13.22
CA ALA A 210 -19.54 2.60 -13.54
C ALA A 210 -20.22 3.68 -12.68
#